data_AF-A0A5K1F0R6-F1
#
_entry.id   AF-A0A5K1F0R6-F1
#
_cell.length_a   1.000
_cell.length_b   1.000
_cell.length_c   1.000
_cell.angle_alpha   90.00
_cell.angle_beta   90.00
_cell.angle_gamma   90.00
#
_symmetry.space_group_name_H-M   'P 1'
#
loop_
_entity.id
_entity.type
_entity.pdbx_description
1 polymer ?
#
loop_
_entity_poly.entity_id
_entity_poly.type
_entity_poly.pdbx_seq_one_letter_code
_entity_poly.pdbx_strand_id
1 'polypeptide(L)' 'ALLWHQLMGKGVLATKVMGSQYLRAYAHCSREE' A
#
# COMPACT_ATOMS: atom_id res chain seq x y z
N ALA A 1 -0.31 -13.01 2.88
CA ALA A 1 0.41 -11.95 3.62
C ALA A 1 1.93 -11.94 3.38
N LEU A 2 2.54 -13.05 2.97
CA LEU A 2 4.00 -13.13 2.75
C LEU A 2 4.51 -12.09 1.74
N LEU A 3 3.84 -11.94 0.59
CA LEU A 3 4.23 -10.96 -0.44
C LEU A 3 4.14 -9.51 0.07
N TRP A 4 3.06 -9.18 0.77
CA TRP A 4 2.88 -7.86 1.37
C TRP A 4 4.01 -7.54 2.36
N HIS A 5 4.37 -8.49 3.21
CA HIS A 5 5.46 -8.34 4.17
C HIS A 5 6.84 -8.17 3.51
N GLN A 6 7.04 -8.79 2.34
CA GLN A 6 8.29 -8.68 1.58
C GLN A 6 8.41 -7.34 0.86
N LEU A 7 7.34 -6.85 0.24
CA LEU A 7 7.39 -5.68 -0.63
C LEU A 7 7.14 -4.34 0.08
N MET A 8 6.25 -4.33 1.08
CA MET A 8 5.78 -3.08 1.68
C MET A 8 6.73 -2.64 2.79
N GLY A 9 7.34 -1.47 2.59
CA GLY A 9 8.16 -0.79 3.56
C GLY A 9 7.34 -0.19 4.70
N LYS A 10 8.04 0.39 5.68
CA LYS A 10 7.42 0.96 6.89
C LYS A 10 6.69 2.28 6.62
N GLY A 11 7.10 3.02 5.59
CA GLY A 11 6.48 4.30 5.22
C GLY A 11 5.10 4.08 4.62
N VAL A 12 4.07 4.69 5.21
CA VAL A 12 2.69 4.67 4.68
C VAL A 12 2.44 5.95 3.90
N LEU A 13 1.86 5.83 2.71
CA LEU A 13 1.59 6.97 1.83
C LEU A 13 0.10 7.34 1.82
N ALA A 14 -0.17 8.65 1.73
CA ALA A 14 -1.52 9.14 1.56
C ALA A 14 -2.09 8.66 0.21
N THR A 15 -3.23 7.96 0.26
CA THR A 15 -3.85 7.38 -0.93
C THR A 15 -5.25 7.96 -1.11
N LYS A 16 -5.53 8.49 -2.30
CA LYS A 16 -6.88 8.94 -2.70
C LYS A 16 -7.40 8.01 -3.79
N VAL A 17 -8.54 7.38 -3.54
CA VAL A 17 -9.21 6.52 -4.52
C VAL A 17 -10.34 7.30 -5.15
N MET A 18 -10.27 7.52 -6.47
CA MET A 18 -11.38 8.05 -7.27
C MET A 18 -12.06 6.89 -7.96
N GLY A 19 -12.91 6.17 -7.24
CA GLY A 19 -13.54 4.94 -7.73
C GLY A 19 -14.68 4.47 -6.82
N SER A 20 -15.10 3.22 -7.00
CA SER A 20 -16.16 2.60 -6.20
C SER A 20 -15.88 2.68 -4.70
N GLN A 21 -16.90 3.01 -3.91
CA GLN A 21 -16.82 3.04 -2.43
C GLN A 21 -16.45 1.69 -1.80
N TYR A 22 -16.53 0.61 -2.58
CA TYR A 22 -16.15 -0.73 -2.14
C TYR A 22 -14.68 -1.07 -2.43
N LEU A 23 -13.97 -0.26 -3.23
CA LEU A 23 -12.55 -0.45 -3.52
C LEU A 23 -11.69 0.16 -2.41
N ARG A 24 -10.85 -0.66 -1.78
CA ARG A 24 -9.84 -0.21 -0.82
C ARG A 24 -8.46 -0.27 -1.47
N ALA A 25 -7.75 0.85 -1.48
CA ALA A 25 -6.37 0.92 -1.96
C ALA A 25 -5.46 1.38 -0.83
N TYR A 26 -4.25 0.83 -0.81
CA TYR A 26 -3.23 1.10 0.19
C TYR A 26 -1.91 1.32 -0.54
N ALA A 27 -1.16 2.36 -0.16
CA ALA A 27 0.16 2.63 -0.71
C ALA A 27 1.18 2.74 0.43
N HIS A 28 2.31 2.07 0.24
CA HIS A 28 3.47 2.14 1.12
C HIS A 28 4.71 2.45 0.27
N CYS A 29 5.75 2.99 0.89
CA CYS A 29 7.07 2.99 0.28
C CYS A 29 7.51 1.53 0.01
N SER A 30 8.32 1.32 -1.02
CA SER A 30 8.99 0.03 -1.18
C SER A 30 9.90 -0.24 0.02
N ARG A 31 10.11 -1.51 0.32
CA ARG A 31 11.17 -1.91 1.23
C ARG A 31 12.51 -1.48 0.61
N GLU A 32 13.26 -0.64 1.31
CA GLU A 32 14.65 -0.35 0.96
C GLU A 32 15.47 -1.62 1.26
N GLU A 33 16.27 -2.07 0.29
CA GLU A 33 17.20 -3.19 0.47
C GLU A 33 18.37 -2.82 1.39
#